data_AF-A0A8K0G2Q5-F1
#
_entry.id   AF-A0A8K0G2Q5-F1
#
_cell.length_a   1.000
_cell.length_b   1.000
_cell.length_c   1.000
_cell.angle_alpha   90.00
_cell.angle_beta   90.00
_cell.angle_gamma   90.00
#
_symmetry.space_group_name_H-M   'P 1'
#
loop_
_entity.id
_entity.type
_entity.pdbx_description
1 polymer ?
#
loop_
_entity_poly.entity_id
_entity_poly.type
_entity_poly.pdbx_seq_one_letter_code
_entity_poly.pdbx_strand_id
1 'polypeptide(L)'
;MVLDSKTLPVEKKPLHVPPLQEIANVLNEALKSNFEEVQVEVVDCPDLTQQPFTLATKGLHGSPRLIEVGGPPYLLPLVQRDKVYDLQDIAKLADMNLATIIGAGAGPYPYAGVNCEGMMNLKIENGKVDQQTRIAKVNIKDGSAIQEQLPNNETRFALLANLFACEGNPGQVLKVHVKKRIGSNDFIKSMQTSLANHYGNKIVGLGGTFLLKEGKAKQHVMPDFSKTPLLSDDNVNEWLNFYNMSAPLIAVGTFVTGEYDLDLRLQHFHSFSHHGEGGHYHIDTTPDAVEYLGYFNTGEYIYRIDKPDPEKSHKLGRD
;
A
#
# COMPACT_ATOMS: atom_id res chain seq x y z
N MET A 1 12.25 20.05 -4.82
CA MET A 1 13.21 19.93 -3.71
C MET A 1 12.52 19.09 -2.64
N VAL A 2 13.22 18.23 -1.91
CA VAL A 2 12.61 17.45 -0.81
C VAL A 2 12.30 18.40 0.34
N LEU A 3 11.19 18.20 1.04
CA LEU A 3 10.84 18.95 2.25
C LEU A 3 11.84 18.69 3.37
N ASP A 4 12.09 19.69 4.21
CA ASP A 4 12.89 19.50 5.43
C ASP A 4 12.08 18.67 6.45
N SER A 5 12.52 17.42 6.64
CA SER A 5 11.87 16.46 7.53
C SER A 5 11.76 16.93 8.98
N LYS A 6 12.62 17.86 9.42
CA LYS A 6 12.56 18.44 10.78
C LYS A 6 11.35 19.34 11.01
N THR A 7 10.70 19.78 9.94
CA THR A 7 9.54 20.68 10.01
C THR A 7 8.20 19.96 9.87
N LEU A 8 8.22 18.66 9.53
CA LEU A 8 7.00 17.88 9.31
C LEU A 8 6.35 17.53 10.66
N PRO A 9 5.04 17.81 10.83
CA PRO A 9 4.33 17.39 12.02
C PRO A 9 4.18 15.86 12.02
N VAL A 10 4.33 15.25 13.20
CA VAL A 10 4.19 13.80 13.40
C VAL A 10 3.23 13.54 14.55
N GLU A 11 2.20 12.75 14.27
CA GLU A 11 1.30 12.19 15.28
C GLU A 11 1.49 10.67 15.34
N LYS A 12 1.37 10.09 16.53
CA LYS A 12 1.53 8.65 16.77
C LYS A 12 0.36 8.15 17.60
N LYS A 13 -0.31 7.09 17.14
CA LYS A 13 -1.37 6.41 17.91
C LYS A 13 -1.05 4.91 18.01
N PRO A 14 -1.30 4.28 19.18
CA PRO A 14 -1.14 2.83 19.32
C PRO A 14 -2.24 2.11 18.55
N LEU A 15 -1.92 0.98 17.92
CA LEU A 15 -2.91 0.08 17.32
C LEU A 15 -3.24 -1.05 18.31
N HIS A 16 -4.43 -1.63 18.17
CA HIS A 16 -4.73 -2.90 18.81
C HIS A 16 -3.98 -4.02 18.09
N VAL A 17 -3.23 -4.83 18.86
CA VAL A 17 -2.43 -5.94 18.34
C VAL A 17 -2.94 -7.26 18.93
N PRO A 18 -4.02 -7.83 18.36
CA PRO A 18 -4.45 -9.18 18.73
C PRO A 18 -3.38 -10.22 18.37
N PRO A 19 -3.35 -11.37 19.05
CA PRO A 19 -2.51 -12.50 18.61
C PRO A 19 -2.82 -12.86 17.15
N LEU A 20 -1.79 -13.16 16.35
CA LEU A 20 -1.99 -13.52 14.93
C LEU A 20 -2.96 -14.71 14.75
N GLN A 21 -2.95 -15.65 15.71
CA GLN A 21 -3.85 -16.80 15.68
C GLN A 21 -5.32 -16.38 15.86
N GLU A 22 -5.60 -15.34 16.63
CA GLU A 22 -6.95 -14.80 16.79
C GLU A 22 -7.43 -14.19 15.47
N ILE A 23 -6.59 -13.37 14.83
CA ILE A 23 -6.87 -12.77 13.52
C ILE A 23 -7.10 -13.87 12.47
N ALA A 24 -6.27 -14.92 12.47
CA ALA A 24 -6.43 -16.05 11.57
C ALA A 24 -7.78 -16.75 11.74
N ASN A 25 -8.21 -16.97 12.99
CA ASN A 25 -9.52 -17.59 13.28
C ASN A 25 -10.68 -16.71 12.80
N VAL A 26 -10.62 -15.41 13.04
CA VAL A 26 -11.66 -14.45 12.61
C VAL A 26 -11.77 -14.43 11.09
N LEU A 27 -10.65 -14.33 10.37
CA LEU A 27 -10.65 -14.26 8.92
C LEU A 27 -11.01 -15.59 8.24
N ASN A 28 -10.63 -16.73 8.81
CA ASN A 28 -11.05 -18.04 8.27
C ASN A 28 -12.55 -18.15 8.15
N GLU A 29 -13.28 -17.68 9.16
CA GLU A 29 -14.75 -17.73 9.13
C GLU A 29 -15.33 -16.60 8.27
N ALA A 30 -14.86 -15.37 8.47
CA ALA A 30 -15.48 -14.21 7.83
C ALA A 30 -15.26 -14.16 6.31
N LEU A 31 -14.08 -14.58 5.80
CA LEU A 31 -13.79 -14.52 4.37
C LEU A 31 -14.63 -15.49 3.54
N LYS A 32 -15.23 -16.53 4.15
CA LYS A 32 -16.13 -17.48 3.46
C LYS A 32 -17.38 -16.82 2.88
N SER A 33 -17.73 -15.60 3.34
CA SER A 33 -18.83 -14.84 2.73
C SER A 33 -18.45 -14.22 1.38
N ASN A 34 -17.16 -14.10 1.08
CA ASN A 34 -16.67 -13.48 -0.16
C ASN A 34 -15.85 -14.42 -1.04
N PHE A 35 -15.34 -15.53 -0.51
CA PHE A 35 -14.52 -16.50 -1.24
C PHE A 35 -14.99 -17.93 -0.98
N GLU A 36 -14.97 -18.76 -2.01
CA GLU A 36 -15.40 -20.16 -1.91
C GLU A 36 -14.37 -21.03 -1.18
N GLU A 37 -13.09 -20.86 -1.51
CA GLU A 37 -11.99 -21.51 -0.78
C GLU A 37 -11.28 -20.47 0.09
N VAL A 38 -11.15 -20.77 1.39
CA VAL A 38 -10.49 -19.91 2.37
C VAL A 38 -9.60 -20.76 3.26
N GLN A 39 -8.33 -20.35 3.40
CA GLN A 39 -7.41 -20.86 4.39
C GLN A 39 -6.57 -19.71 4.94
N VAL A 40 -6.71 -19.43 6.23
CA VAL A 40 -5.93 -18.42 6.95
C VAL A 40 -5.15 -19.08 8.07
N GLU A 41 -3.84 -18.86 8.14
CA GLU A 41 -2.95 -19.60 9.02
C GLU A 41 -1.85 -18.70 9.57
N VAL A 42 -1.35 -19.04 10.76
CA VAL A 42 -0.09 -18.47 11.25
C VAL A 42 1.03 -19.40 10.83
N VAL A 43 1.99 -18.88 10.07
CA VAL A 43 3.11 -19.66 9.53
C VAL A 43 4.41 -18.91 9.74
N ASP A 44 5.53 -19.61 9.69
CA ASP A 44 6.83 -18.96 9.53
C ASP A 44 6.86 -18.25 8.16
N CYS A 45 7.26 -16.98 8.17
CA CYS A 45 7.32 -16.18 6.95
C CYS A 45 8.26 -16.84 5.94
N PRO A 46 7.81 -17.10 4.69
CA PRO A 46 8.72 -17.56 3.65
C PRO A 46 9.77 -16.48 3.37
N ASP A 47 10.89 -16.84 2.74
CA ASP A 47 11.87 -15.84 2.32
C ASP A 47 11.28 -14.96 1.21
N LEU A 48 10.79 -13.78 1.58
CA LEU A 48 10.12 -12.85 0.66
C LEU A 48 11.07 -12.20 -0.35
N THR A 49 12.40 -12.40 -0.23
CA THR A 49 13.36 -12.00 -1.29
C THR A 49 13.28 -12.90 -2.51
N GLN A 50 12.70 -14.10 -2.37
CA GLN A 50 12.59 -15.07 -3.45
C GLN A 50 11.37 -14.79 -4.33
N GLN A 51 11.35 -15.39 -5.52
CA GLN A 51 10.16 -15.38 -6.35
C GLN A 51 8.98 -16.08 -5.64
N PRO A 52 7.74 -15.58 -5.84
CA PRO A 52 7.39 -14.48 -6.75
C PRO A 52 7.56 -13.08 -6.16
N PHE A 53 7.69 -12.93 -4.85
CA PHE A 53 7.60 -11.66 -4.13
C PHE A 53 8.74 -10.69 -4.42
N THR A 54 10.00 -11.16 -4.41
CA THR A 54 11.18 -10.32 -4.69
C THR A 54 11.23 -9.00 -3.89
N LEU A 55 10.89 -9.07 -2.60
CA LEU A 55 11.01 -7.94 -1.69
C LEU A 55 12.47 -7.70 -1.29
N ALA A 56 12.76 -6.49 -0.79
CA ALA A 56 14.10 -6.12 -0.33
C ALA A 56 14.57 -6.89 0.92
N THR A 57 13.65 -7.54 1.66
CA THR A 57 13.99 -8.33 2.85
C THR A 57 13.22 -9.64 2.95
N LYS A 58 13.71 -10.51 3.82
CA LYS A 58 13.23 -11.89 3.96
C LYS A 58 11.88 -12.00 4.66
N GLY A 59 11.58 -11.11 5.60
CA GLY A 59 10.35 -11.21 6.39
C GLY A 59 9.72 -9.85 6.69
N LEU A 60 8.69 -9.91 7.53
CA LEU A 60 7.83 -8.77 7.94
C LEU A 60 7.85 -8.55 9.46
N HIS A 61 8.89 -9.02 10.15
CA HIS A 61 9.00 -8.96 11.60
C HIS A 61 10.03 -7.92 12.08
N GLY A 62 9.94 -7.57 13.36
CA GLY A 62 10.78 -6.59 14.04
C GLY A 62 10.12 -5.22 14.09
N SER A 63 9.57 -4.89 15.26
CA SER A 63 8.98 -3.59 15.61
C SER A 63 8.02 -3.00 14.55
N PRO A 64 7.05 -3.77 14.03
CA PRO A 64 6.22 -3.39 12.90
C PRO A 64 5.33 -2.18 13.19
N ARG A 65 5.18 -1.29 12.20
CA ARG A 65 4.35 -0.08 12.30
C ARG A 65 3.79 0.34 10.95
N LEU A 66 2.67 1.05 10.98
CA LEU A 66 2.11 1.73 9.83
C LEU A 66 2.57 3.18 9.80
N ILE A 67 2.74 3.73 8.61
CA ILE A 67 3.11 5.12 8.39
C ILE A 67 2.24 5.68 7.27
N GLU A 68 1.54 6.77 7.55
CA GLU A 68 0.76 7.52 6.57
C GLU A 68 1.31 8.93 6.43
N VAL A 69 1.81 9.24 5.23
CA VAL A 69 2.44 10.51 4.90
C VAL A 69 1.55 11.27 3.93
N GLY A 70 1.31 12.57 4.17
CA GLY A 70 0.55 13.42 3.25
C GLY A 70 -0.88 12.93 3.00
N GLY A 71 -1.40 13.01 1.79
CA GLY A 71 -2.71 12.44 1.48
C GLY A 71 -3.29 12.90 0.14
N PRO A 72 -4.44 12.34 -0.29
CA PRO A 72 -5.14 12.79 -1.49
C PRO A 72 -5.39 14.31 -1.57
N PRO A 73 -5.60 15.06 -0.47
CA PRO A 73 -5.69 16.53 -0.52
C PRO A 73 -4.43 17.28 -0.98
N TYR A 74 -3.29 16.60 -1.08
CA TYR A 74 -2.08 17.17 -1.70
C TYR A 74 -2.01 16.88 -3.21
N LEU A 75 -2.79 15.92 -3.71
CA LEU A 75 -2.97 15.65 -5.13
C LEU A 75 -4.15 16.43 -5.71
N LEU A 76 -5.23 16.55 -4.94
CA LEU A 76 -6.55 17.05 -5.35
C LEU A 76 -6.96 18.28 -4.53
N PRO A 77 -7.81 19.16 -5.08
CA PRO A 77 -8.32 19.15 -6.46
C PRO A 77 -7.27 19.59 -7.50
N LEU A 78 -6.21 20.25 -7.05
CA LEU A 78 -5.02 20.58 -7.82
C LEU A 78 -3.78 20.18 -7.02
N VAL A 79 -2.78 19.65 -7.72
CA VAL A 79 -1.57 19.12 -7.08
C VAL A 79 -0.73 20.18 -6.39
N GLN A 80 -0.26 19.86 -5.19
CA GLN A 80 0.75 20.59 -4.41
C GLN A 80 2.13 19.99 -4.68
N ARG A 81 2.76 20.40 -5.78
CA ARG A 81 4.01 19.79 -6.27
C ARG A 81 5.19 19.91 -5.30
N ASP A 82 5.16 20.86 -4.37
CA ASP A 82 6.17 21.01 -3.32
C ASP A 82 6.17 19.88 -2.28
N LYS A 83 5.10 19.07 -2.22
CA LYS A 83 4.98 17.90 -1.34
C LYS A 83 5.81 16.72 -1.85
N VAL A 84 7.12 16.81 -1.68
CA VAL A 84 8.09 15.75 -2.01
C VAL A 84 8.83 15.33 -0.74
N TYR A 85 8.86 14.03 -0.47
CA TYR A 85 9.41 13.44 0.75
C TYR A 85 10.52 12.45 0.42
N ASP A 86 11.28 12.03 1.43
CA ASP A 86 12.33 11.01 1.31
C ASP A 86 12.12 9.89 2.33
N LEU A 87 12.12 8.63 1.87
CA LEU A 87 11.84 7.47 2.71
C LEU A 87 12.89 7.24 3.80
N GLN A 88 14.13 7.69 3.63
CA GLN A 88 15.15 7.64 4.68
C GLN A 88 14.82 8.56 5.85
N ASP A 89 14.23 9.72 5.55
CA ASP A 89 13.80 10.65 6.59
C ASP A 89 12.48 10.22 7.22
N ILE A 90 11.53 9.72 6.42
CA ILE A 90 10.29 9.12 6.94
C ILE A 90 10.57 7.97 7.89
N ALA A 91 11.55 7.10 7.61
CA ALA A 91 11.96 6.03 8.51
C ALA A 91 12.37 6.59 9.90
N LYS A 92 13.21 7.63 9.92
CA LYS A 92 13.67 8.26 11.17
C LYS A 92 12.52 8.90 11.94
N LEU A 93 11.61 9.60 11.26
CA LEU A 93 10.42 10.21 11.87
C LEU A 93 9.47 9.17 12.46
N ALA A 94 9.48 7.95 11.92
CA ALA A 94 8.72 6.83 12.43
C ALA A 94 9.51 5.99 13.45
N ASP A 95 10.52 6.54 14.12
CA ASP A 95 11.37 5.87 15.12
C ASP A 95 12.06 4.59 14.58
N MET A 96 12.53 4.59 13.32
CA MET A 96 13.21 3.44 12.68
C MET A 96 14.62 3.79 12.20
N ASN A 97 15.62 3.06 12.70
CA ASN A 97 17.03 3.17 12.25
C ASN A 97 17.39 2.12 11.19
N LEU A 98 16.81 0.93 11.30
CA LEU A 98 16.79 -0.13 10.30
C LEU A 98 15.35 -0.27 9.85
N ALA A 99 15.08 -0.10 8.56
CA ALA A 99 13.72 -0.13 8.04
C ALA A 99 13.65 -0.88 6.71
N THR A 100 12.93 -1.99 6.70
CA THR A 100 12.19 -2.43 5.51
C THR A 100 10.96 -1.57 5.41
N ILE A 101 10.74 -0.97 4.24
CA ILE A 101 9.54 -0.21 3.92
C ILE A 101 8.89 -0.84 2.70
N ILE A 102 7.64 -1.24 2.85
CA ILE A 102 6.76 -1.65 1.74
C ILE A 102 5.47 -0.84 1.77
N GLY A 103 4.85 -0.58 0.62
CA GLY A 103 3.59 0.14 0.61
C GLY A 103 3.20 0.75 -0.73
N ALA A 104 2.20 1.63 -0.66
CA ALA A 104 1.59 2.28 -1.81
C ALA A 104 1.64 3.81 -1.66
N GLY A 105 1.80 4.52 -2.76
CA GLY A 105 1.79 5.99 -2.77
C GLY A 105 2.09 6.56 -4.15
N ALA A 106 2.12 7.89 -4.28
CA ALA A 106 2.55 8.50 -5.53
C ALA A 106 4.09 8.50 -5.62
N GLY A 107 4.61 8.00 -6.74
CA GLY A 107 6.05 7.90 -6.98
C GLY A 107 6.72 9.27 -7.14
N PRO A 108 8.07 9.31 -7.20
CA PRO A 108 8.81 10.55 -7.35
C PRO A 108 8.67 11.12 -8.76
N TYR A 109 7.64 11.94 -8.98
CA TYR A 109 7.48 12.67 -10.24
C TYR A 109 8.73 13.47 -10.67
N PRO A 110 9.59 14.02 -9.76
CA PRO A 110 10.83 14.68 -10.18
C PRO A 110 11.84 13.75 -10.85
N TYR A 111 11.79 12.44 -10.55
CA TYR A 111 12.59 11.41 -11.21
C TYR A 111 11.90 10.91 -12.48
N ALA A 112 10.62 10.53 -12.36
CA ALA A 112 9.86 9.94 -13.45
C ALA A 112 9.59 10.91 -14.62
N GLY A 113 9.64 12.23 -14.36
CA GLY A 113 9.31 13.29 -15.31
C GLY A 113 7.81 13.50 -15.51
N VAL A 114 6.98 12.66 -14.89
CA VAL A 114 5.52 12.65 -14.93
C VAL A 114 5.00 12.08 -13.61
N ASN A 115 3.72 12.30 -13.32
CA ASN A 115 3.07 11.59 -12.22
C ASN A 115 3.15 10.06 -12.41
N CYS A 116 3.21 9.31 -11.32
CA CYS A 116 3.36 7.86 -11.34
C CYS A 116 2.88 7.21 -10.04
N GLU A 117 2.48 5.95 -10.13
CA GLU A 117 2.24 5.10 -8.95
C GLU A 117 3.57 4.60 -8.41
N GLY A 118 3.74 4.58 -7.08
CA GLY A 118 4.89 4.00 -6.39
C GLY A 118 4.51 2.72 -5.64
N MET A 119 5.16 1.61 -6.00
CA MET A 119 5.11 0.33 -5.31
C MET A 119 6.33 0.22 -4.39
N MET A 120 6.24 0.86 -3.22
CA MET A 120 7.38 1.03 -2.31
C MET A 120 7.87 -0.33 -1.83
N ASN A 121 9.18 -0.56 -1.93
CA ASN A 121 9.84 -1.79 -1.52
C ASN A 121 11.34 -1.53 -1.37
N LEU A 122 11.82 -1.27 -0.16
CA LEU A 122 13.25 -1.00 0.05
C LEU A 122 13.70 -1.35 1.46
N LYS A 123 15.01 -1.54 1.61
CA LYS A 123 15.67 -1.67 2.91
C LYS A 123 16.61 -0.47 3.13
N ILE A 124 16.51 0.17 4.29
CA ILE A 124 17.45 1.17 4.77
C ILE A 124 18.19 0.59 5.98
N GLU A 125 19.51 0.52 5.89
CA GLU A 125 20.38 0.06 6.98
C GLU A 125 21.65 0.89 7.01
N ASN A 126 21.88 1.61 8.11
CA ASN A 126 23.08 2.44 8.31
C ASN A 126 23.32 3.43 7.15
N GLY A 127 22.24 4.03 6.62
CA GLY A 127 22.29 4.96 5.48
C GLY A 127 22.53 4.30 4.12
N LYS A 128 22.63 2.96 4.05
CA LYS A 128 22.65 2.21 2.79
C LYS A 128 21.24 1.81 2.41
N VAL A 129 20.94 1.94 1.12
CA VAL A 129 19.63 1.64 0.55
C VAL A 129 19.76 0.45 -0.40
N ASP A 130 18.93 -0.57 -0.18
CA ASP A 130 18.61 -1.59 -1.18
C ASP A 130 17.24 -1.26 -1.78
N GLN A 131 17.25 -0.67 -2.98
CA GLN A 131 16.04 -0.13 -3.62
C GLN A 131 15.41 -1.15 -4.56
N GLN A 132 14.24 -1.66 -4.17
CA GLN A 132 13.44 -2.59 -4.96
C GLN A 132 12.06 -1.99 -5.35
N THR A 133 11.86 -0.69 -5.09
CA THR A 133 10.65 0.06 -5.44
C THR A 133 10.51 0.09 -6.95
N ARG A 134 9.30 -0.22 -7.41
CA ARG A 134 8.90 -0.03 -8.80
C ARG A 134 7.93 1.12 -8.88
N ILE A 135 7.90 1.80 -10.02
CA ILE A 135 6.87 2.79 -10.34
C ILE A 135 6.14 2.39 -11.60
N ALA A 136 4.88 2.82 -11.72
CA ALA A 136 4.09 2.70 -12.94
C ALA A 136 3.70 4.09 -13.44
N LYS A 137 3.88 4.35 -14.74
CA LYS A 137 3.54 5.63 -15.39
C LYS A 137 2.84 5.41 -16.73
N VAL A 138 2.01 6.36 -17.12
CA VAL A 138 1.31 6.32 -18.41
C VAL A 138 2.25 6.74 -19.54
N ASN A 139 2.36 5.90 -20.58
CA ASN A 139 2.99 6.26 -21.84
C ASN A 139 2.13 7.28 -22.59
N ILE A 140 2.64 8.50 -22.78
CA ILE A 140 1.91 9.58 -23.46
C ILE A 140 1.59 9.29 -24.94
N LYS A 141 2.26 8.32 -25.58
CA LYS A 141 2.07 8.02 -27.00
C LYS A 141 0.86 7.12 -27.26
N ASP A 142 0.65 6.12 -26.40
CA ASP A 142 -0.34 5.06 -26.63
C ASP A 142 -1.22 4.77 -25.41
N GLY A 143 -0.99 5.45 -24.29
CA GLY A 143 -1.75 5.26 -23.05
C GLY A 143 -1.42 3.97 -22.30
N SER A 144 -0.42 3.18 -22.72
CA SER A 144 0.00 1.97 -22.01
C SER A 144 0.63 2.28 -20.65
N ALA A 145 0.51 1.37 -19.69
CA ALA A 145 1.24 1.45 -18.43
C ALA A 145 2.68 0.97 -18.63
N ILE A 146 3.65 1.76 -18.16
CA ILE A 146 5.07 1.42 -18.16
C ILE A 146 5.53 1.27 -16.72
N GLN A 147 6.12 0.13 -16.41
CA GLN A 147 6.77 -0.12 -15.14
C GLN A 147 8.29 0.06 -15.23
N GLU A 148 8.90 0.67 -14.22
CA GLU A 148 10.35 0.72 -14.05
C GLU A 148 10.75 0.57 -12.58
N GLN A 149 11.97 0.08 -12.32
CA GLN A 149 12.55 0.02 -10.97
C GLN A 149 13.37 1.29 -10.70
N LEU A 150 13.23 1.85 -9.50
CA LEU A 150 13.99 3.03 -9.08
C LEU A 150 15.46 2.67 -8.79
N PRO A 151 16.42 3.57 -9.06
CA PRO A 151 17.82 3.37 -8.69
C PRO A 151 18.04 3.55 -7.19
N ASN A 152 19.12 2.97 -6.65
CA ASN A 152 19.43 2.99 -5.21
C ASN A 152 19.54 4.39 -4.58
N ASN A 153 19.85 5.42 -5.36
CA ASN A 153 19.95 6.80 -4.88
C ASN A 153 18.62 7.58 -4.93
N GLU A 154 17.54 6.95 -5.38
CA GLU A 154 16.22 7.54 -5.42
C GLU A 154 15.34 6.93 -4.34
N THR A 155 15.25 7.63 -3.20
CA THR A 155 14.39 7.27 -2.06
C THR A 155 13.20 8.19 -1.92
N ARG A 156 12.96 9.09 -2.89
CA ARG A 156 11.88 10.05 -2.81
C ARG A 156 10.56 9.46 -3.24
N PHE A 157 9.49 10.07 -2.75
CA PHE A 157 8.12 9.93 -3.23
C PHE A 157 7.43 11.27 -3.11
N ALA A 158 6.19 11.39 -3.60
CA ALA A 158 5.46 12.65 -3.58
C ALA A 158 4.04 12.47 -3.04
N LEU A 159 3.46 13.57 -2.55
CA LEU A 159 2.05 13.79 -2.22
C LEU A 159 1.50 12.93 -1.07
N LEU A 160 1.57 11.61 -1.19
CA LEU A 160 0.99 10.66 -0.25
C LEU A 160 1.71 9.32 -0.29
N ALA A 161 1.77 8.66 0.87
CA ALA A 161 2.15 7.25 0.97
C ALA A 161 1.51 6.58 2.19
N ASN A 162 1.13 5.31 2.03
CA ASN A 162 0.66 4.41 3.06
C ASN A 162 1.60 3.21 3.12
N LEU A 163 2.36 3.12 4.21
CA LEU A 163 3.54 2.28 4.32
C LEU A 163 3.45 1.35 5.52
N PHE A 164 3.96 0.14 5.35
CA PHE A 164 4.31 -0.78 6.40
C PHE A 164 5.83 -0.76 6.58
N ALA A 165 6.28 -0.50 7.80
CA ALA A 165 7.69 -0.52 8.16
C ALA A 165 7.98 -1.54 9.26
N CYS A 166 9.09 -2.27 9.12
CA CYS A 166 9.61 -3.22 10.11
C CYS A 166 11.12 -3.38 9.93
N GLU A 167 11.77 -4.24 10.72
CA GLU A 167 13.21 -4.52 10.57
C GLU A 167 13.51 -5.55 9.45
N GLY A 168 12.48 -6.19 8.89
CA GLY A 168 12.62 -7.15 7.79
C GLY A 168 13.05 -8.55 8.23
N ASN A 169 12.97 -8.84 9.52
CA ASN A 169 13.42 -10.11 10.11
C ASN A 169 12.45 -11.26 9.77
N PRO A 170 12.94 -12.51 9.68
CA PRO A 170 12.08 -13.69 9.72
C PRO A 170 11.25 -13.73 11.01
N GLY A 171 10.10 -14.39 10.95
CA GLY A 171 9.19 -14.54 12.08
C GLY A 171 7.83 -15.07 11.63
N GLN A 172 6.90 -15.22 12.56
CA GLN A 172 5.55 -15.65 12.24
C GLN A 172 4.77 -14.53 11.54
N VAL A 173 3.97 -14.90 10.55
CA VAL A 173 3.09 -14.00 9.79
C VAL A 173 1.73 -14.66 9.59
N LEU A 174 0.74 -13.83 9.28
CA LEU A 174 -0.57 -14.27 8.83
C LEU A 174 -0.51 -14.61 7.33
N LYS A 175 -0.62 -15.89 6.99
CA LYS A 175 -0.81 -16.36 5.62
C LYS A 175 -2.31 -16.40 5.30
N VAL A 176 -2.72 -15.72 4.25
CA VAL A 176 -4.11 -15.68 3.78
C VAL A 176 -4.15 -16.24 2.37
N HIS A 177 -4.77 -17.39 2.18
CA HIS A 177 -4.95 -18.02 0.88
C HIS A 177 -6.44 -18.14 0.60
N VAL A 178 -6.92 -17.46 -0.45
CA VAL A 178 -8.31 -17.52 -0.87
C VAL A 178 -8.44 -17.71 -2.37
N LYS A 179 -9.51 -18.39 -2.81
CA LYS A 179 -9.84 -18.56 -4.23
C LYS A 179 -11.30 -18.35 -4.49
N LYS A 180 -11.58 -17.99 -5.75
CA LYS A 180 -12.91 -17.81 -6.32
C LYS A 180 -13.77 -16.87 -5.50
N ARG A 181 -13.80 -15.60 -5.90
CA ARG A 181 -14.61 -14.58 -5.24
C ARG A 181 -16.09 -14.78 -5.56
N ILE A 182 -16.89 -15.07 -4.55
CA ILE A 182 -18.34 -15.26 -4.62
C ILE A 182 -19.14 -14.07 -4.07
N GLY A 183 -18.47 -13.15 -3.36
CA GLY A 183 -19.07 -11.95 -2.78
C GLY A 183 -18.68 -10.65 -3.50
N SER A 184 -19.21 -9.53 -3.00
CA SER A 184 -19.01 -8.21 -3.60
C SER A 184 -17.68 -7.55 -3.23
N ASN A 185 -17.09 -7.91 -2.08
CA ASN A 185 -15.91 -7.23 -1.58
C ASN A 185 -14.65 -7.79 -2.22
N ASP A 186 -13.71 -6.91 -2.58
CA ASP A 186 -12.36 -7.32 -2.99
C ASP A 186 -11.60 -8.00 -1.84
N PHE A 187 -10.41 -8.52 -2.14
CA PHE A 187 -9.61 -9.28 -1.18
C PHE A 187 -9.26 -8.47 0.09
N ILE A 188 -8.81 -7.23 -0.08
CA ILE A 188 -8.40 -6.36 1.02
C ILE A 188 -9.62 -5.85 1.77
N LYS A 189 -10.66 -5.41 1.05
CA LYS A 189 -11.91 -4.95 1.66
C LYS A 189 -12.57 -6.05 2.48
N SER A 190 -12.53 -7.29 2.02
CA SER A 190 -13.05 -8.45 2.76
C SER A 190 -12.32 -8.62 4.10
N MET A 191 -11.00 -8.54 4.13
CA MET A 191 -10.24 -8.61 5.40
C MET A 191 -10.51 -7.39 6.29
N GLN A 192 -10.41 -6.18 5.73
CA GLN A 192 -10.56 -4.92 6.45
C GLN A 192 -11.92 -4.82 7.15
N THR A 193 -13.01 -5.09 6.43
CA THR A 193 -14.37 -5.04 6.98
C THR A 193 -14.62 -6.15 8.01
N SER A 194 -14.09 -7.36 7.79
CA SER A 194 -14.22 -8.47 8.74
C SER A 194 -13.59 -8.14 10.09
N LEU A 195 -12.37 -7.60 10.08
CA LEU A 195 -11.67 -7.21 11.30
C LEU A 195 -12.32 -5.99 11.96
N ALA A 196 -12.80 -5.01 11.18
CA ALA A 196 -13.53 -3.86 11.70
C ALA A 196 -14.81 -4.29 12.45
N ASN A 197 -15.58 -5.21 11.85
CA ASN A 197 -16.80 -5.73 12.48
C ASN A 197 -16.49 -6.53 13.76
N HIS A 198 -15.39 -7.29 13.79
CA HIS A 198 -15.01 -8.09 14.94
C HIS A 198 -14.47 -7.25 16.11
N TYR A 199 -13.55 -6.33 15.83
CA TYR A 199 -12.84 -5.56 16.85
C TYR A 199 -13.52 -4.25 17.24
N GLY A 200 -14.49 -3.78 16.44
CA GLY A 200 -15.25 -2.55 16.69
C GLY A 200 -14.32 -1.35 16.87
N ASN A 201 -14.39 -0.70 18.04
CA ASN A 201 -13.61 0.50 18.35
C ASN A 201 -12.12 0.23 18.58
N LYS A 202 -11.68 -1.04 18.65
CA LYS A 202 -10.26 -1.39 18.74
C LYS A 202 -9.67 -1.41 17.32
N ILE A 203 -8.97 -0.33 16.96
CA ILE A 203 -8.42 -0.18 15.61
C ILE A 203 -7.23 -1.13 15.43
N VAL A 204 -7.31 -2.01 14.44
CA VAL A 204 -6.24 -2.93 14.03
C VAL A 204 -5.70 -2.44 12.70
N GLY A 205 -4.37 -2.45 12.55
CA GLY A 205 -3.70 -2.10 11.31
C GLY A 205 -2.80 -3.23 10.84
N LEU A 206 -2.89 -3.59 9.57
CA LEU A 206 -2.07 -4.62 8.95
C LEU A 206 -1.34 -4.05 7.73
N GLY A 207 -0.15 -4.57 7.49
CA GLY A 207 0.59 -4.35 6.27
C GLY A 207 1.32 -5.61 5.84
N GLY A 208 1.75 -5.64 4.59
CA GLY A 208 2.35 -6.85 4.03
C GLY A 208 2.32 -6.87 2.52
N THR A 209 2.36 -8.07 1.99
CA THR A 209 2.33 -8.33 0.55
C THR A 209 1.31 -9.40 0.22
N PHE A 210 0.73 -9.33 -0.97
CA PHE A 210 -0.02 -10.45 -1.52
C PHE A 210 0.28 -10.66 -2.99
N LEU A 211 0.15 -11.91 -3.42
CA LEU A 211 0.22 -12.34 -4.80
C LEU A 211 -1.20 -12.56 -5.31
N LEU A 212 -1.62 -11.80 -6.31
CA LEU A 212 -2.66 -12.26 -7.22
C LEU A 212 -2.01 -13.33 -8.10
N LYS A 213 -2.26 -14.60 -7.78
CA LYS A 213 -1.61 -15.75 -8.40
C LYS A 213 -2.27 -16.14 -9.71
N GLU A 214 -3.60 -16.08 -9.76
CA GLU A 214 -4.41 -16.35 -10.94
C GLU A 214 -5.50 -15.28 -11.10
N GLY A 215 -5.95 -15.07 -12.33
CA GLY A 215 -6.98 -14.10 -12.68
C GLY A 215 -6.43 -12.74 -13.17
N LYS A 216 -7.27 -11.71 -13.09
CA LYS A 216 -6.97 -10.34 -13.49
C LYS A 216 -7.51 -9.34 -12.48
N ALA A 217 -6.92 -8.15 -12.44
CA ALA A 217 -7.35 -7.05 -11.59
C ALA A 217 -7.58 -5.76 -12.39
N LYS A 218 -8.65 -5.05 -12.03
CA LYS A 218 -8.82 -3.64 -12.38
C LYS A 218 -7.77 -2.87 -11.58
N GLN A 219 -6.92 -2.15 -12.28
CA GLN A 219 -5.93 -1.25 -11.70
C GLN A 219 -5.99 0.11 -12.36
N HIS A 220 -5.46 1.14 -11.71
CA HIS A 220 -5.21 2.41 -12.39
C HIS A 220 -3.74 2.82 -12.33
N VAL A 221 -3.37 3.69 -13.26
CA VAL A 221 -2.13 4.46 -13.22
C VAL A 221 -2.51 5.91 -13.48
N MET A 222 -2.15 6.81 -12.58
CA MET A 222 -2.37 8.23 -12.77
C MET A 222 -1.62 8.74 -14.01
N PRO A 223 -2.27 9.48 -14.93
CA PRO A 223 -1.56 10.23 -15.95
C PRO A 223 -0.94 11.49 -15.33
N ASP A 224 -0.34 12.36 -16.16
CA ASP A 224 0.20 13.63 -15.67
C ASP A 224 -0.87 14.44 -14.91
N PHE A 225 -0.41 15.27 -13.98
CA PHE A 225 -1.27 16.01 -13.09
C PHE A 225 -2.28 16.87 -13.85
N SER A 226 -3.53 16.83 -13.41
CA SER A 226 -4.58 17.66 -14.02
C SER A 226 -4.21 19.14 -14.00
N LYS A 227 -4.52 19.82 -15.12
CA LYS A 227 -4.38 21.28 -15.25
C LYS A 227 -5.62 22.02 -14.76
N THR A 228 -6.72 21.30 -14.53
CA THR A 228 -7.99 21.84 -14.05
C THR A 228 -8.39 21.14 -12.75
N PRO A 229 -9.07 21.82 -11.82
CA PRO A 229 -9.50 21.21 -10.56
C PRO A 229 -10.36 19.95 -10.77
N LEU A 230 -10.04 18.88 -10.06
CA LEU A 230 -10.85 17.65 -9.98
C LEU A 230 -11.74 17.74 -8.73
N LEU A 231 -13.04 17.97 -8.91
CA LEU A 231 -13.94 18.40 -7.82
C LEU A 231 -14.90 17.30 -7.35
N SER A 232 -14.89 16.13 -7.98
CA SER A 232 -15.72 14.97 -7.66
C SER A 232 -14.98 13.67 -7.95
N ASP A 233 -15.44 12.56 -7.36
CA ASP A 233 -14.89 11.24 -7.66
C ASP A 233 -15.11 10.85 -9.13
N ASP A 234 -16.18 11.31 -9.76
CA ASP A 234 -16.39 11.13 -11.21
C ASP A 234 -15.30 11.84 -12.01
N ASN A 235 -14.93 13.08 -11.67
CA ASN A 235 -13.82 13.78 -12.34
C ASN A 235 -12.48 13.08 -12.10
N VAL A 236 -12.25 12.56 -10.89
CA VAL A 236 -11.04 11.77 -10.60
C VAL A 236 -11.03 10.51 -11.45
N ASN A 237 -12.13 9.77 -11.53
CA ASN A 237 -12.24 8.55 -12.33
C ASN A 237 -12.11 8.81 -13.84
N GLU A 238 -12.62 9.93 -14.35
CA GLU A 238 -12.42 10.33 -15.75
C GLU A 238 -10.95 10.72 -16.05
N TRP A 239 -10.24 11.26 -15.05
CA TRP A 239 -8.82 11.59 -15.17
C TRP A 239 -7.92 10.36 -15.06
N LEU A 240 -8.27 9.36 -14.25
CA LEU A 240 -7.47 8.15 -14.08
C LEU A 240 -7.49 7.24 -15.32
N ASN A 241 -6.34 6.65 -15.65
CA ASN A 241 -6.28 5.59 -16.65
C ASN A 241 -6.47 4.23 -15.99
N PHE A 242 -7.55 3.53 -16.34
CA PHE A 242 -7.84 2.19 -15.84
C PHE A 242 -7.36 1.09 -16.79
N TYR A 243 -6.87 0.01 -16.22
CA TYR A 243 -6.32 -1.16 -16.91
C TYR A 243 -6.89 -2.45 -16.32
N ASN A 244 -6.93 -3.51 -17.13
CA ASN A 244 -7.27 -4.85 -16.69
C ASN A 244 -6.03 -5.74 -16.75
N MET A 245 -5.26 -5.74 -15.66
CA MET A 245 -3.92 -6.34 -15.56
C MET A 245 -4.02 -7.81 -15.12
N SER A 246 -3.14 -8.66 -15.63
CA SER A 246 -3.15 -10.10 -15.46
C SER A 246 -2.18 -10.58 -14.38
N ALA A 247 -2.58 -11.62 -13.65
CA ALA A 247 -1.70 -12.35 -12.77
C ALA A 247 -0.47 -12.91 -13.53
N PRO A 248 0.69 -13.10 -12.86
CA PRO A 248 0.93 -12.80 -11.45
C PRO A 248 1.15 -11.30 -11.19
N LEU A 249 0.48 -10.76 -10.15
CA LEU A 249 0.72 -9.41 -9.63
C LEU A 249 1.12 -9.47 -8.16
N ILE A 250 2.19 -8.80 -7.78
CA ILE A 250 2.71 -8.72 -6.42
C ILE A 250 2.33 -7.37 -5.85
N ALA A 251 1.40 -7.36 -4.91
CA ALA A 251 0.93 -6.17 -4.23
C ALA A 251 1.64 -5.94 -2.90
N VAL A 252 1.85 -4.68 -2.56
CA VAL A 252 2.40 -4.20 -1.28
C VAL A 252 1.55 -3.04 -0.79
N GLY A 253 1.31 -2.98 0.52
CA GLY A 253 0.35 -2.01 1.05
C GLY A 253 -0.05 -2.25 2.48
N THR A 254 -1.08 -1.50 2.88
CA THR A 254 -1.61 -1.48 4.25
C THR A 254 -3.11 -1.34 4.25
N PHE A 255 -3.76 -1.80 5.33
CA PHE A 255 -5.11 -1.40 5.68
C PHE A 255 -5.28 -1.22 7.18
N VAL A 256 -6.26 -0.42 7.59
CA VAL A 256 -6.66 -0.16 8.96
C VAL A 256 -8.17 -0.26 9.13
N THR A 257 -8.62 -0.73 10.29
CA THR A 257 -10.06 -0.92 10.56
C THR A 257 -10.81 0.35 10.97
N GLY A 258 -10.09 1.44 11.27
CA GLY A 258 -10.65 2.74 11.63
C GLY A 258 -9.60 3.86 11.54
N GLU A 259 -10.04 5.12 11.70
CA GLU A 259 -9.22 6.30 11.36
C GLU A 259 -8.71 7.15 12.54
N TYR A 260 -9.11 6.85 13.79
CA TYR A 260 -8.93 7.77 14.92
C TYR A 260 -9.41 9.19 14.53
N ASP A 261 -8.55 10.19 14.75
CA ASP A 261 -8.61 11.60 14.35
C ASP A 261 -7.49 11.96 13.35
N LEU A 262 -6.99 10.95 12.63
CA LEU A 262 -5.77 11.05 11.82
C LEU A 262 -6.02 11.26 10.32
N ASP A 263 -7.28 11.27 9.89
CA ASP A 263 -7.68 11.40 8.48
C ASP A 263 -6.99 10.37 7.57
N LEU A 264 -7.16 9.09 7.91
CA LEU A 264 -6.44 7.98 7.28
C LEU A 264 -7.02 7.57 5.92
N ARG A 265 -6.19 6.92 5.10
CA ARG A 265 -6.64 6.06 3.99
C ARG A 265 -6.75 4.63 4.49
N LEU A 266 -7.99 4.14 4.60
CA LEU A 266 -8.28 2.88 5.30
C LEU A 266 -7.72 1.63 4.62
N GLN A 267 -7.46 1.68 3.32
CA GLN A 267 -6.76 0.63 2.58
C GLN A 267 -5.99 1.26 1.43
N HIS A 268 -4.81 0.76 1.13
CA HIS A 268 -4.04 1.21 -0.03
C HIS A 268 -3.02 0.15 -0.43
N PHE A 269 -3.18 -0.41 -1.63
CA PHE A 269 -2.27 -1.39 -2.20
C PHE A 269 -1.94 -1.05 -3.63
N HIS A 270 -0.66 -1.01 -3.95
CA HIS A 270 -0.17 -0.97 -5.33
C HIS A 270 0.48 -2.31 -5.65
N SER A 271 0.42 -2.73 -6.91
CA SER A 271 1.05 -3.96 -7.37
C SER A 271 2.04 -3.73 -8.49
N PHE A 272 3.00 -4.64 -8.59
CA PHE A 272 3.97 -4.74 -9.66
C PHE A 272 4.02 -6.18 -10.19
N SER A 273 4.69 -6.38 -11.33
CA SER A 273 4.91 -7.71 -11.88
C SER A 273 6.29 -7.88 -12.49
N HIS A 274 6.65 -9.13 -12.79
CA HIS A 274 7.84 -9.46 -13.59
C HIS A 274 7.60 -9.38 -15.10
N HIS A 275 6.37 -9.04 -15.52
CA HIS A 275 5.95 -8.91 -16.92
C HIS A 275 5.61 -7.47 -17.32
N GLY A 276 5.83 -6.50 -16.43
CA GLY A 276 5.75 -5.06 -16.74
C GLY A 276 4.42 -4.40 -16.42
N GLU A 277 3.47 -5.11 -15.82
CA GLU A 277 2.21 -4.56 -15.34
C GLU A 277 2.30 -4.16 -13.87
N GLY A 278 1.76 -2.99 -13.54
CA GLY A 278 1.70 -2.49 -12.18
C GLY A 278 0.89 -1.21 -12.07
N GLY A 279 0.48 -0.88 -10.85
CA GLY A 279 -0.35 0.29 -10.57
C GLY A 279 -1.15 0.11 -9.28
N HIS A 280 -2.21 0.89 -9.16
CA HIS A 280 -3.09 0.88 -7.99
C HIS A 280 -4.17 -0.19 -8.10
N TYR A 281 -4.24 -1.11 -7.13
CA TYR A 281 -5.22 -2.20 -7.11
C TYR A 281 -6.62 -1.72 -6.71
N HIS A 282 -7.64 -2.06 -7.50
CA HIS A 282 -9.06 -1.84 -7.16
C HIS A 282 -9.73 -3.14 -6.71
N ILE A 283 -9.83 -4.10 -7.64
CA ILE A 283 -10.56 -5.37 -7.44
C ILE A 283 -10.18 -6.36 -8.54
N ASP A 284 -10.33 -7.66 -8.32
CA ASP A 284 -10.30 -8.62 -9.42
C ASP A 284 -11.47 -8.46 -10.41
N THR A 285 -11.21 -8.78 -11.67
CA THR A 285 -12.20 -8.77 -12.76
C THR A 285 -12.55 -10.17 -13.26
N THR A 286 -11.92 -11.21 -12.69
CA THR A 286 -12.16 -12.63 -13.00
C THR A 286 -12.50 -13.39 -11.71
N PRO A 287 -13.64 -13.08 -11.06
CA PRO A 287 -13.99 -13.59 -9.74
C PRO A 287 -13.94 -15.13 -9.66
N ASP A 288 -14.41 -15.83 -10.68
CA ASP A 288 -14.46 -17.30 -10.70
C ASP A 288 -13.08 -17.98 -10.74
N ALA A 289 -12.07 -17.29 -11.26
CA ALA A 289 -10.72 -17.83 -11.47
C ALA A 289 -9.66 -17.22 -10.54
N VAL A 290 -10.05 -16.28 -9.68
CA VAL A 290 -9.09 -15.52 -8.88
C VAL A 290 -8.47 -16.39 -7.78
N GLU A 291 -7.16 -16.28 -7.60
CA GLU A 291 -6.43 -16.88 -6.48
C GLU A 291 -5.51 -15.83 -5.85
N TYR A 292 -5.65 -15.63 -4.54
CA TYR A 292 -4.82 -14.71 -3.77
C TYR A 292 -4.01 -15.46 -2.72
N LEU A 293 -2.73 -15.12 -2.59
CA LEU A 293 -1.86 -15.58 -1.51
C LEU A 293 -1.17 -14.39 -0.85
N GLY A 294 -1.58 -14.04 0.37
CA GLY A 294 -1.04 -12.93 1.14
C GLY A 294 -0.24 -13.35 2.37
N TYR A 295 0.75 -12.53 2.72
CA TYR A 295 1.49 -12.58 3.98
C TYR A 295 1.44 -11.20 4.63
N PHE A 296 0.87 -11.15 5.83
CA PHE A 296 0.63 -9.90 6.55
C PHE A 296 1.14 -9.97 7.99
N ASN A 297 1.42 -8.80 8.55
CA ASN A 297 1.70 -8.64 9.97
C ASN A 297 0.96 -7.42 10.53
N THR A 298 0.76 -7.39 11.84
CA THR A 298 0.09 -6.31 12.56
C THR A 298 1.08 -5.19 12.88
N GLY A 299 0.66 -3.94 12.68
CA GLY A 299 1.40 -2.78 13.15
C GLY A 299 1.14 -2.54 14.64
N GLU A 300 2.16 -2.18 15.41
CA GLU A 300 2.05 -1.78 16.82
C GLU A 300 1.56 -0.33 16.96
N TYR A 301 1.94 0.51 16.02
CA TYR A 301 1.61 1.93 15.97
C TYR A 301 1.26 2.34 14.54
N ILE A 302 0.51 3.43 14.44
CA ILE A 302 0.40 4.21 13.21
C ILE A 302 0.99 5.60 13.42
N TYR A 303 1.89 5.98 12.51
CA TYR A 303 2.48 7.31 12.43
C TYR A 303 1.77 8.09 11.33
N ARG A 304 1.31 9.29 11.66
CA ARG A 304 0.74 10.23 10.70
C ARG A 304 1.69 11.40 10.53
N ILE A 305 2.26 11.53 9.34
CA ILE A 305 3.28 12.52 9.02
C ILE A 305 2.70 13.50 8.00
N ASP A 306 2.89 14.80 8.24
CA ASP A 306 2.42 15.88 7.37
C ASP A 306 0.94 15.72 6.99
N LYS A 307 0.09 15.56 8.01
CA LYS A 307 -1.36 15.45 7.85
C LYS A 307 -1.90 16.70 7.13
N PRO A 308 -2.71 16.56 6.07
CA PRO A 308 -3.36 17.71 5.44
C PRO A 308 -4.15 18.55 6.44
N ASP A 309 -4.13 19.85 6.21
CA ASP A 309 -4.93 20.81 6.98
C ASP A 309 -6.41 20.36 6.97
N PRO A 310 -7.04 20.14 8.14
CA PRO A 310 -8.43 19.68 8.21
C PRO A 310 -9.41 20.57 7.45
N GLU A 311 -9.16 21.88 7.37
CA GLU A 311 -10.02 22.82 6.63
C GLU A 311 -9.90 22.66 5.11
N LYS A 312 -8.81 22.05 4.63
CA LYS A 312 -8.52 21.79 3.22
C LYS A 312 -8.61 20.31 2.85
N SER A 313 -8.86 19.43 3.83
CA SER A 313 -9.01 18.00 3.59
C SER A 313 -10.38 17.67 3.01
N HIS A 314 -10.45 16.55 2.29
CA HIS A 314 -11.65 16.02 1.68
C HIS A 314 -11.57 14.49 1.60
N LYS A 315 -12.70 13.83 1.31
CA LYS A 315 -12.77 12.38 1.13
C LYS A 315 -12.65 11.92 -0.33
N LEU A 316 -12.56 12.84 -1.29
CA LEU A 316 -12.38 12.51 -2.72
C LEU A 316 -11.09 11.73 -3.01
N GLY A 317 -11.14 10.82 -3.98
CA GLY A 317 -9.96 10.09 -4.49
C GLY A 317 -9.33 9.13 -3.49
N ARG A 318 -10.15 8.52 -2.62
CA ARG A 318 -9.70 7.56 -1.60
C ARG A 318 -9.95 6.09 -1.94
N ASP A 319 -10.56 5.83 -3.09
CA ASP A 319 -10.77 4.48 -3.64
C ASP A 319 -9.45 3.85 -4.09
#